data_AF-A0A6C0B6H8-F1
#
_entry.id   AF-A0A6C0B6H8-F1
#
_cell.length_a   1.000
_cell.length_b   1.000
_cell.length_c   1.000
_cell.angle_alpha   90.00
_cell.angle_beta   90.00
_cell.angle_gamma   90.00
#
_symmetry.space_group_name_H-M   'P 1'
#
loop_
_entity.id
_entity.type
_entity.pdbx_description
1 polymer ?
#
loop_
_entity_poly.entity_id
_entity_poly.type
_entity_poly.pdbx_seq_one_letter_code
_entity_poly.pdbx_strand_id
1 'polypeptide(L)'
;MKFCSECQNMYYIKINGEDANTLVYYCRFCGHEDNEPTDDGVVVLRTEYKKTEQQFSHMINRYIKHDPTLPRITNVKCPNEGCKSNGSTDKSNGSTDKSSSASGGHDSPKGHEPSVIYLRYDDANMKYLYICEHCDTTWKTDDNK
;
A
#
# COMPACT_ATOMS: atom_id res chain seq x y z
N MET A 1 19.12 -6.17 7.26
CA MET A 1 20.45 -5.55 7.50
C MET A 1 20.72 -5.64 9.00
N LYS A 2 21.89 -6.11 9.42
CA LYS A 2 22.28 -6.16 10.85
C LYS A 2 23.05 -4.89 11.23
N PHE A 3 22.82 -4.41 12.44
CA PHE A 3 23.46 -3.20 12.98
C PHE A 3 24.33 -3.56 14.18
N CYS A 4 25.38 -2.78 14.38
CA CYS A 4 26.31 -2.95 15.47
C CYS A 4 25.67 -2.64 16.82
N SER A 5 25.83 -3.57 17.77
CA SER A 5 25.35 -3.44 19.14
C SER A 5 25.96 -2.25 19.87
N GLU A 6 27.22 -1.93 19.59
CA GLU A 6 27.98 -0.86 20.28
C GLU A 6 27.68 0.55 19.76
N CYS A 7 27.59 0.70 18.43
CA CYS A 7 27.56 2.03 17.80
C CYS A 7 26.44 2.22 16.77
N GLN A 8 25.56 1.23 16.60
CA GLN A 8 24.43 1.25 15.68
C GLN A 8 24.78 1.50 14.20
N ASN A 9 26.06 1.45 13.83
CA ASN A 9 26.49 1.44 12.44
C ASN A 9 26.23 0.07 11.81
N MET A 10 26.03 0.05 10.49
CA MET A 10 25.79 -1.19 9.75
C MET A 10 27.01 -2.12 9.82
N TYR A 11 26.76 -3.41 10.08
CA TYR A 11 27.80 -4.44 9.97
C TYR A 11 28.12 -4.77 8.51
N TYR A 12 29.37 -5.15 8.28
CA TYR A 12 29.86 -5.72 7.03
C TYR A 12 30.20 -7.19 7.23
N ILE A 13 30.19 -7.97 6.17
CA ILE A 13 30.53 -9.40 6.23
C ILE A 13 31.99 -9.58 5.79
N LYS A 14 32.75 -10.37 6.54
CA LYS A 14 34.09 -10.84 6.18
C LYS A 14 34.19 -12.35 6.38
N ILE A 15 35.17 -12.96 5.73
CA ILE A 15 35.56 -14.36 5.97
C ILE A 15 36.44 -14.37 7.24
N ASN A 16 36.23 -15.36 8.12
CA ASN A 16 37.09 -15.53 9.29
C ASN A 16 38.52 -15.88 8.85
N GLY A 17 39.52 -15.31 9.54
CA GLY A 17 40.93 -15.56 9.23
C GLY A 17 41.43 -16.95 9.66
N GLU A 18 40.79 -17.57 10.66
CA GLU A 18 41.17 -18.90 11.16
C GLU A 18 40.46 -20.03 10.39
N ASP A 19 39.16 -19.86 10.10
CA ASP A 19 38.36 -20.81 9.34
C ASP A 19 37.67 -20.13 8.15
N ALA A 20 38.10 -20.49 6.94
CA ALA A 20 37.56 -19.93 5.71
C ALA A 20 36.09 -20.29 5.44
N ASN A 21 35.51 -21.25 6.17
CA ASN A 21 34.11 -21.64 6.01
C ASN A 21 33.15 -20.82 6.88
N THR A 22 33.68 -19.97 7.76
CA THR A 22 32.86 -19.17 8.69
C THR A 22 32.81 -17.70 8.24
N LEU A 23 31.60 -17.15 8.15
CA LEU A 23 31.35 -15.73 7.89
C LEU A 23 31.13 -14.98 9.20
N VAL A 24 31.74 -13.80 9.34
CA VAL A 24 31.69 -12.96 10.54
C VAL A 24 31.18 -11.57 10.17
N TYR A 25 30.29 -11.03 11.00
CA TYR A 25 29.86 -9.64 10.91
C TYR A 25 30.86 -8.74 11.64
N TYR A 26 31.37 -7.69 10.99
CA TYR A 26 32.31 -6.75 11.59
C TYR A 26 31.90 -5.30 11.34
N CYS A 27 32.10 -4.44 12.35
CA CYS A 27 31.78 -3.02 12.25
C CYS A 27 33.02 -2.25 11.79
N ARG A 28 32.89 -1.51 10.69
CA ARG A 28 33.99 -0.66 10.18
C ARG A 28 34.29 0.56 11.06
N PHE A 29 33.32 0.99 11.87
CA PHE A 29 33.46 2.19 12.69
C PHE A 29 34.16 1.90 14.03
N CYS A 30 33.67 0.92 14.80
CA CYS A 30 34.19 0.62 16.14
C CYS A 30 35.05 -0.65 16.21
N GLY A 31 35.13 -1.45 15.14
CA GLY A 31 35.88 -2.70 15.13
C GLY A 31 35.22 -3.89 15.84
N HIS A 32 33.99 -3.73 16.35
CA HIS A 32 33.25 -4.83 16.98
C HIS A 32 32.97 -5.95 15.97
N GLU A 33 33.15 -7.20 16.39
CA GLU A 33 32.88 -8.41 15.60
C GLU A 33 31.80 -9.25 16.27
N ASP A 34 30.80 -9.63 15.49
CA ASP A 34 29.72 -10.51 15.89
C ASP A 34 29.94 -11.88 15.22
N ASN A 35 30.34 -12.84 16.04
CA ASN A 35 30.65 -14.22 15.68
C ASN A 35 29.46 -15.16 15.87
N GLU A 36 28.26 -14.67 16.23
CA GLU A 36 27.07 -15.54 16.31
C GLU A 36 26.81 -16.15 14.92
N PRO A 37 27.16 -17.43 14.71
CA PRO A 37 27.01 -18.08 13.43
C PRO A 37 25.52 -18.11 13.14
N THR A 38 25.18 -17.76 11.92
CA THR A 38 23.79 -17.91 11.46
C THR A 38 23.67 -19.38 11.06
N ASP A 39 23.44 -20.25 12.05
CA ASP A 39 23.26 -21.71 11.87
C ASP A 39 22.16 -22.01 10.82
N ASP A 40 21.29 -21.04 10.54
CA ASP A 40 20.20 -21.12 9.56
C ASP A 40 20.59 -20.74 8.11
N GLY A 41 21.88 -20.52 7.82
CA GLY A 41 22.37 -20.17 6.49
C GLY A 41 22.15 -18.68 6.15
N VAL A 42 23.22 -18.02 5.70
CA VAL A 42 23.18 -16.58 5.38
C VAL A 42 23.06 -16.36 3.88
N VAL A 43 22.00 -15.66 3.48
CA VAL A 43 21.92 -15.08 2.12
C VAL A 43 22.61 -13.71 2.13
N VAL A 44 23.81 -13.64 1.55
CA VAL A 44 24.62 -12.39 1.47
C VAL A 44 24.06 -11.43 0.43
N LEU A 45 23.69 -11.96 -0.74
CA LEU A 45 23.16 -11.19 -1.85
C LEU A 45 22.04 -11.98 -2.51
N ARG A 46 20.89 -11.34 -2.65
CA ARG A 46 19.77 -11.84 -3.44
C ARG A 46 19.43 -10.79 -4.49
N THR A 47 19.69 -11.11 -5.75
CA THR A 47 19.31 -10.25 -6.88
C THR A 47 18.08 -10.83 -7.56
N GLU A 48 16.97 -10.11 -7.49
CA GLU A 48 15.72 -10.49 -8.15
C GLU A 48 15.55 -9.69 -9.43
N TYR A 49 15.64 -10.35 -10.58
CA TYR A 49 15.43 -9.72 -11.89
C TYR A 49 13.96 -9.69 -12.31
N LYS A 50 13.18 -10.65 -11.83
CA LYS A 50 11.73 -10.64 -11.99
C LYS A 50 11.18 -9.67 -10.95
N LYS A 51 10.73 -8.50 -11.41
CA LYS A 51 9.76 -7.69 -10.66
C LYS A 51 8.45 -8.48 -10.62
N THR A 52 8.40 -9.57 -9.87
CA THR A 52 7.11 -10.10 -9.39
C THR A 52 6.40 -8.92 -8.75
N GLU A 53 5.14 -8.71 -9.14
CA GLU A 53 4.33 -7.55 -8.82
C GLU A 53 4.73 -6.94 -7.47
N GLN A 54 5.22 -5.70 -7.49
CA GLN A 54 5.58 -4.99 -6.26
C GLN A 54 4.45 -5.21 -5.26
N GLN A 55 4.75 -5.78 -4.08
CA GLN A 55 3.70 -5.95 -3.08
C GLN A 55 3.17 -4.56 -2.70
N PHE A 56 1.96 -4.27 -3.15
CA PHE A 56 1.33 -2.93 -3.11
C PHE A 56 1.05 -2.40 -1.70
N SER A 57 1.26 -3.23 -0.67
CA SER A 57 1.11 -2.82 0.72
C SER A 57 1.93 -1.57 1.07
N HIS A 58 3.05 -1.34 0.37
CA HIS A 58 3.91 -0.18 0.56
C HIS A 58 3.58 1.03 -0.33
N MET A 59 2.65 0.91 -1.29
CA MET A 59 2.32 1.99 -2.24
C MET A 59 1.15 2.86 -1.82
N ILE A 60 0.37 2.45 -0.82
CA ILE A 60 -0.88 3.14 -0.47
C ILE A 60 -0.67 3.90 0.84
N ASN A 61 -0.44 5.20 0.70
CA ASN A 61 -0.52 6.12 1.82
C ASN A 61 -1.99 6.28 2.24
N ARG A 62 -2.29 6.07 3.53
CA ARG A 62 -3.64 6.26 4.12
C ARG A 62 -4.26 7.62 3.81
N TYR A 63 -3.44 8.64 3.58
CA TYR A 63 -3.90 10.01 3.31
C TYR A 63 -4.21 10.32 1.84
N ILE A 64 -4.02 9.35 0.92
CA ILE A 64 -4.33 9.50 -0.51
C ILE A 64 -5.77 9.98 -0.76
N LYS A 65 -6.73 9.54 0.05
CA LYS A 65 -8.14 9.98 -0.05
C LYS A 65 -8.37 11.48 0.18
N HIS A 66 -7.46 12.12 0.91
CA HIS A 66 -7.53 13.55 1.20
C HIS A 66 -6.84 14.41 0.15
N ASP A 67 -6.17 13.80 -0.83
CA ASP A 67 -5.51 14.52 -1.91
C ASP A 67 -6.53 14.94 -2.98
N PRO A 68 -6.80 16.25 -3.15
CA PRO A 68 -7.74 16.74 -4.17
C PRO A 68 -7.19 16.64 -5.59
N THR A 69 -5.88 16.42 -5.77
CA THR A 69 -5.22 16.36 -7.08
C THR A 69 -5.33 14.98 -7.73
N LEU A 70 -5.69 13.97 -6.95
CA LEU A 70 -5.85 12.62 -7.47
C LEU A 70 -7.18 12.47 -8.21
N PRO A 71 -7.16 11.78 -9.36
CA PRO A 71 -8.33 11.67 -10.21
C PRO A 71 -9.36 10.71 -9.59
N ARG A 72 -10.62 11.15 -9.62
CA ARG A 72 -11.76 10.44 -9.03
C ARG A 72 -12.75 10.05 -10.12
N ILE A 73 -13.29 8.84 -10.02
CA ILE A 73 -14.31 8.31 -10.92
C ILE A 73 -15.55 7.92 -10.12
N THR A 74 -16.71 8.19 -10.69
CA THR A 74 -18.04 7.96 -10.07
C THR A 74 -18.83 6.83 -10.73
N ASN A 75 -18.32 6.32 -11.85
CA ASN A 75 -18.96 5.27 -12.64
C ASN A 75 -18.57 3.86 -12.21
N VAL A 76 -17.69 3.71 -11.21
CA VAL A 76 -17.24 2.42 -10.69
C VAL A 76 -17.81 2.21 -9.30
N LYS A 77 -18.52 1.07 -9.11
CA LYS A 77 -19.03 0.67 -7.80
C LYS A 77 -17.91 0.07 -6.95
N CYS A 78 -18.04 0.22 -5.65
CA CYS A 78 -17.10 -0.38 -4.70
C CYS A 78 -17.38 -1.89 -4.60
N PRO A 79 -16.37 -2.78 -4.66
CA PRO A 79 -16.57 -4.23 -4.53
C PRO A 79 -16.96 -4.65 -3.11
N ASN A 80 -16.77 -3.79 -2.11
CA ASN A 80 -17.31 -4.02 -0.77
C ASN A 80 -18.83 -3.80 -0.78
N GLU A 81 -19.61 -4.88 -0.65
CA GLU A 81 -21.08 -4.87 -0.61
C GLU A 81 -21.64 -3.99 0.53
N GLY A 82 -20.93 -3.88 1.66
CA GLY A 82 -21.30 -3.02 2.78
C GLY A 82 -21.00 -1.53 2.56
N CYS A 83 -20.52 -1.14 1.38
CA CYS A 83 -20.13 0.24 1.12
C CYS A 83 -21.35 1.16 1.01
N LYS A 84 -21.31 2.27 1.78
CA LYS A 84 -22.34 3.32 1.78
C LYS A 84 -22.58 3.95 0.40
N SER A 85 -21.63 3.84 -0.52
CA SER A 85 -21.75 4.40 -1.87
C SER A 85 -22.43 3.50 -2.89
N ASN A 86 -22.73 2.26 -2.53
CA ASN A 86 -23.41 1.31 -3.44
C ASN A 86 -24.94 1.45 -3.40
N GLY A 87 -25.49 2.19 -2.42
CA GLY A 87 -26.92 2.41 -2.24
C GLY A 87 -27.46 3.59 -3.04
N SER A 88 -27.64 3.42 -4.35
CA SER A 88 -28.55 4.24 -5.18
C SER A 88 -28.84 3.57 -6.53
N THR A 89 -29.47 2.39 -6.48
CA THR A 89 -30.15 1.85 -7.67
C THR A 89 -31.58 2.35 -7.70
N ASP A 90 -31.79 3.59 -8.12
CA ASP A 90 -33.02 4.00 -8.79
C ASP A 90 -32.68 5.13 -9.77
N LYS A 91 -32.64 4.79 -11.06
CA LYS A 91 -32.63 5.77 -12.15
C LYS A 91 -34.04 5.89 -12.71
N SER A 92 -34.49 7.14 -12.90
CA SER A 92 -35.63 7.69 -13.68
C SER A 92 -36.55 8.51 -12.77
N ASN A 93 -37.08 9.69 -13.11
CA ASN A 93 -37.17 10.46 -14.33
C ASN A 93 -37.69 11.87 -13.96
N GLY A 94 -37.23 12.94 -14.62
CA GLY A 94 -37.97 14.20 -14.79
C GLY A 94 -38.15 15.15 -13.58
N SER A 95 -37.87 16.44 -13.82
CA SER A 95 -38.55 17.66 -13.31
C SER A 95 -39.17 17.62 -11.89
N THR A 96 -38.86 18.49 -10.94
CA THR A 96 -39.02 19.96 -10.96
C THR A 96 -38.47 20.53 -9.65
N ASP A 97 -37.92 21.74 -9.75
CA ASP A 97 -37.91 22.83 -8.79
C ASP A 97 -38.09 22.59 -7.27
N LYS A 98 -37.18 23.29 -6.57
CA LYS A 98 -37.43 24.25 -5.48
C LYS A 98 -37.17 23.81 -4.03
N SER A 99 -36.30 24.63 -3.43
CA SER A 99 -36.33 25.07 -2.02
C SER A 99 -35.87 24.01 -1.01
N SER A 100 -35.28 24.31 0.14
CA SER A 100 -34.84 25.53 0.80
C SER A 100 -34.18 25.07 2.11
N SER A 101 -33.34 25.95 2.67
CA SER A 101 -32.84 25.96 4.04
C SER A 101 -33.75 25.33 5.10
N ALA A 102 -33.18 24.53 6.02
CA ALA A 102 -33.12 24.78 7.47
C ALA A 102 -32.99 23.49 8.31
N SER A 103 -32.02 23.52 9.24
CA SER A 103 -31.97 22.93 10.58
C SER A 103 -32.76 21.67 10.95
N GLY A 104 -32.05 20.66 11.46
CA GLY A 104 -32.62 19.63 12.35
C GLY A 104 -31.92 18.29 12.22
N GLY A 105 -31.17 17.87 13.23
CA GLY A 105 -30.47 16.59 13.24
C GLY A 105 -31.39 15.39 13.39
N HIS A 106 -31.31 14.46 12.44
CA HIS A 106 -31.46 13.04 12.68
C HIS A 106 -30.65 12.30 11.59
N ASP A 107 -29.67 11.51 12.02
CA ASP A 107 -28.62 10.90 11.20
C ASP A 107 -29.20 9.74 10.38
N SER A 108 -29.87 10.06 9.27
CA SER A 108 -30.24 9.09 8.24
C SER A 108 -29.10 8.95 7.22
N PRO A 109 -28.81 7.74 6.74
CA PRO A 109 -27.67 7.49 5.87
C PRO A 109 -27.94 8.15 4.51
N LYS A 110 -27.37 9.34 4.29
CA LYS A 110 -27.30 9.92 2.96
C LYS A 110 -26.49 8.96 2.10
N GLY A 111 -27.13 8.33 1.12
CA GLY A 111 -26.43 7.56 0.09
C GLY A 111 -25.39 8.49 -0.54
N HIS A 112 -24.12 8.15 -0.38
CA HIS A 112 -23.05 8.92 -0.98
C HIS A 112 -22.89 8.46 -2.43
N GLU A 113 -22.62 9.38 -3.34
CA GLU A 113 -22.26 8.99 -4.70
C GLU A 113 -20.97 8.14 -4.68
N PRO A 114 -20.84 7.14 -5.57
CA PRO A 114 -19.59 6.43 -5.74
C PRO A 114 -18.46 7.43 -6.00
N SER A 115 -17.39 7.32 -5.23
CA SER A 115 -16.18 8.10 -5.41
C SER A 115 -14.99 7.17 -5.19
N VAL A 116 -14.31 6.88 -6.29
CA VAL A 116 -13.18 5.94 -6.34
C VAL A 116 -11.99 6.67 -6.92
N ILE A 117 -10.88 6.67 -6.19
CA ILE A 117 -9.59 7.15 -6.69
C ILE A 117 -9.00 6.04 -7.54
N TYR A 118 -8.46 6.39 -8.71
CA TYR A 118 -7.70 5.44 -9.52
C TYR A 118 -6.26 5.91 -9.70
N LEU A 119 -5.30 4.99 -9.54
CA LEU A 119 -3.87 5.25 -9.65
C LEU A 119 -3.26 4.23 -10.61
N ARG A 120 -2.53 4.70 -11.61
CA ARG A 120 -1.75 3.85 -12.50
C ARG A 120 -0.41 3.56 -11.84
N TYR A 121 -0.08 2.29 -11.65
CA TYR A 121 1.18 1.88 -11.02
C TYR A 121 2.12 1.13 -11.96
N ASP A 122 1.58 0.58 -13.06
CA ASP A 122 2.34 -0.09 -14.10
C ASP A 122 1.97 0.53 -15.45
N ASP A 123 2.87 1.33 -15.99
CA ASP A 123 2.66 1.98 -17.27
C ASP A 123 2.69 0.99 -18.43
N ALA A 124 3.59 -0.01 -18.40
CA ALA A 124 3.74 -0.94 -19.51
C ALA A 124 2.54 -1.87 -19.64
N ASN A 125 2.04 -2.37 -18.51
CA ASN A 125 0.92 -3.32 -18.49
C ASN A 125 -0.44 -2.65 -18.28
N MET A 126 -0.47 -1.31 -18.19
CA MET A 126 -1.68 -0.51 -17.95
C MET A 126 -2.46 -0.98 -16.71
N LYS A 127 -1.74 -1.29 -15.62
CA LYS A 127 -2.40 -1.76 -14.40
C LYS A 127 -2.79 -0.59 -13.51
N TYR A 128 -4.02 -0.64 -13.01
CA TYR A 128 -4.61 0.37 -12.15
C TYR A 128 -4.95 -0.20 -10.78
N LEU A 129 -4.82 0.68 -9.79
CA LEU A 129 -5.29 0.51 -8.43
C LEU A 129 -6.50 1.40 -8.22
N TYR A 130 -7.55 0.87 -7.63
CA TYR A 130 -8.78 1.57 -7.28
C TYR A 130 -8.92 1.63 -5.78
N ILE A 131 -9.23 2.80 -5.22
CA ILE A 131 -9.36 3.03 -3.78
C ILE A 131 -10.71 3.71 -3.53
N CYS A 132 -11.58 3.06 -2.77
CA CYS A 132 -12.86 3.63 -2.36
C CYS A 132 -12.67 4.66 -1.24
N GLU A 133 -13.22 5.86 -1.42
CA GLU A 133 -13.11 6.93 -0.42
C GLU A 133 -14.00 6.74 0.82
N HIS A 134 -15.01 5.88 0.69
CA HIS A 134 -16.05 5.72 1.70
C HIS A 134 -15.79 4.58 2.68
N CYS A 135 -14.98 3.58 2.28
CA CYS A 135 -14.72 2.39 3.10
C CYS A 135 -13.28 1.87 3.01
N ASP A 136 -12.37 2.64 2.40
CA ASP A 136 -10.93 2.33 2.23
C ASP A 136 -10.65 1.00 1.49
N THR A 137 -11.66 0.37 0.91
CA THR A 137 -11.50 -0.85 0.11
C THR A 137 -10.67 -0.54 -1.12
N THR A 138 -9.67 -1.38 -1.37
CA THR A 138 -8.71 -1.20 -2.47
C THR A 138 -8.67 -2.47 -3.32
N TRP A 139 -8.68 -2.33 -4.66
CA TRP A 139 -8.65 -3.44 -5.60
C TRP A 139 -7.90 -3.07 -6.89
N LYS A 140 -7.46 -4.07 -7.65
CA LYS A 140 -6.76 -3.89 -8.94
C LYS A 140 -7.68 -4.17 -10.12
N THR A 141 -7.24 -3.76 -11.30
CA THR A 141 -7.86 -4.16 -12.59
C THR A 141 -7.93 -5.68 -12.75
N ASP A 142 -6.93 -6.42 -12.24
CA ASP A 142 -6.80 -7.87 -12.41
C ASP A 142 -7.55 -8.70 -11.34
N ASP A 143 -8.04 -8.08 -10.26
CA ASP A 143 -8.67 -8.81 -9.13
C ASP A 143 -10.09 -9.30 -9.44
N ASN A 144 -10.70 -8.86 -10.56
CA ASN A 144 -12.06 -9.24 -10.99
C ASN A 144 -12.06 -10.22 -12.17
N LYS A 145 -10.99 -11.00 -12.35
CA LYS A 145 -10.85 -11.98 -13.45
C LYS A 145 -10.96 -13.42 -12.97
#